data_AF-A0A1E4RNH0-F1
#
_entry.id   AF-A0A1E4RNH0-F1
#
_cell.length_a   1.000
_cell.length_b   1.000
_cell.length_c   1.000
_cell.angle_alpha   90.00
_cell.angle_beta   90.00
_cell.angle_gamma   90.00
#
_symmetry.space_group_name_H-M   'P 1'
#
loop_
_entity.id
_entity.type
_entity.pdbx_description
1 polymer ?
#
loop_
_entity_poly.entity_id
_entity_poly.type
_entity_poly.pdbx_seq_one_letter_code
_entity_poly.pdbx_strand_id
1 'polypeptide(L)'
;MKFSTILSAAAALTFVNAEVTSKANFGVVTIHSGSSYQYGSINKDSDKLLVNGKGDAVTFNLKNGELTDQDNAKIAPGTNGFLATSSKSDTSFSVKDDRYLVYNGQDFYACPDGGNTYLSTKSCENGVSVELLAQ
;
A
#
# COMPACT_ATOMS: atom_id res chain seq x y z
N MET A 1 -20.48 60.47 1.97
CA MET A 1 -19.13 59.97 1.62
C MET A 1 -19.24 58.45 1.49
N LYS A 2 -18.90 57.91 0.32
CA LYS A 2 -18.99 56.48 -0.01
C LYS A 2 -17.70 55.78 0.46
N PHE A 3 -17.80 54.62 1.10
CA PHE A 3 -16.68 53.70 1.25
C PHE A 3 -17.08 52.32 0.73
N SER A 4 -16.55 52.01 -0.44
CA SER A 4 -16.44 50.67 -1.00
C SER A 4 -15.53 49.80 -0.14
N THR A 5 -15.81 48.50 -0.04
CA THR A 5 -14.73 47.51 0.02
C THR A 5 -15.21 46.21 -0.61
N ILE A 6 -14.61 45.86 -1.74
CA ILE A 6 -14.79 44.60 -2.44
C ILE A 6 -13.72 43.68 -1.85
N LEU A 7 -14.12 42.56 -1.23
CA LEU A 7 -13.18 41.52 -0.80
C LEU A 7 -13.15 40.42 -1.86
N SER A 8 -12.05 40.37 -2.61
CA SER A 8 -11.76 39.33 -3.59
C SER A 8 -11.40 38.02 -2.88
N ALA A 9 -12.11 36.93 -3.19
CA ALA A 9 -11.74 35.59 -2.76
C ALA A 9 -10.69 35.01 -3.71
N ALA A 10 -9.44 34.89 -3.24
CA ALA A 10 -8.41 34.12 -3.93
C ALA A 10 -8.56 32.63 -3.54
N ALA A 11 -9.07 31.82 -4.46
CA ALA A 11 -9.05 30.36 -4.31
C ALA A 11 -7.61 29.87 -4.54
N ALA A 12 -6.98 29.35 -3.49
CA ALA A 12 -5.68 28.69 -3.59
C ALA A 12 -5.87 27.32 -4.26
N LEU A 13 -5.37 27.16 -5.49
CA LEU A 13 -5.19 25.87 -6.14
C LEU A 13 -3.95 25.21 -5.54
N THR A 14 -4.14 24.25 -4.63
CA THR A 14 -3.05 23.37 -4.21
C THR A 14 -2.83 22.31 -5.28
N PHE A 15 -1.75 22.47 -6.06
CA PHE A 15 -1.24 21.41 -6.92
C PHE A 15 -0.62 20.35 -6.01
N VAL A 16 -1.30 19.22 -5.86
CA VAL A 16 -0.69 18.03 -5.28
C VAL A 16 0.28 17.52 -6.34
N ASN A 17 1.58 17.81 -6.17
CA ASN A 17 2.60 17.10 -6.91
C ASN A 17 2.54 15.64 -6.44
N ALA A 18 1.75 14.82 -7.13
CA ALA A 18 1.94 13.39 -7.07
C ALA A 18 3.34 13.15 -7.62
N GLU A 19 4.32 12.99 -6.72
CA GLU A 19 5.62 12.50 -7.12
C GLU A 19 5.37 11.24 -7.92
N VAL A 20 5.92 11.21 -9.14
CA VAL A 20 5.85 10.03 -10.00
C VAL A 20 6.76 8.99 -9.35
N THR A 21 6.26 8.32 -8.31
CA THR A 21 6.96 7.24 -7.64
C THR A 21 6.88 6.04 -8.57
N SER A 22 7.96 5.79 -9.29
CA SER A 22 8.15 4.55 -10.02
C SER A 22 9.24 3.73 -9.33
N LYS A 23 8.93 2.48 -9.01
CA LYS A 23 9.90 1.50 -8.49
C LYS A 23 9.65 0.18 -9.20
N ALA A 24 10.64 -0.26 -9.97
CA ALA A 24 10.51 -1.47 -10.77
C ALA A 24 11.10 -2.67 -10.03
N ASN A 25 10.38 -3.80 -10.07
CA ASN A 25 10.85 -5.13 -9.70
C ASN A 25 11.51 -5.19 -8.31
N PHE A 26 10.76 -4.82 -7.28
CA PHE A 26 11.23 -4.82 -5.90
C PHE A 26 10.56 -5.92 -5.07
N GLY A 27 11.33 -6.51 -4.17
CA GLY A 27 10.81 -7.40 -3.15
C GLY A 27 10.20 -6.60 -2.00
N VAL A 28 9.35 -7.22 -1.19
CA VAL A 28 8.84 -6.60 0.03
C VAL A 28 9.00 -7.56 1.20
N VAL A 29 9.52 -7.02 2.31
CA VAL A 29 9.52 -7.70 3.60
C VAL A 29 8.78 -6.88 4.66
N THR A 30 8.06 -7.56 5.54
CA THR A 30 7.42 -6.91 6.69
C THR A 30 8.45 -6.55 7.74
N ILE A 31 8.33 -5.36 8.31
CA ILE A 31 9.11 -4.89 9.46
C ILE A 31 8.14 -4.69 10.63
N HIS A 32 8.37 -5.46 11.69
CA HIS A 32 7.70 -5.31 12.98
C HIS A 32 8.60 -5.95 14.04
N SER A 33 9.49 -5.13 14.60
CA SER A 33 10.56 -5.61 15.47
C SER A 33 10.02 -6.34 16.68
N GLY A 34 10.57 -7.53 16.96
CA GLY A 34 10.16 -8.36 18.10
C GLY A 34 8.92 -9.23 17.88
N SER A 35 8.38 -9.31 16.65
CA SER A 35 7.27 -10.22 16.32
C SER A 35 7.67 -11.32 15.35
N SER A 36 6.77 -12.32 15.20
CA SER A 36 6.83 -13.34 14.16
C SER A 36 6.71 -12.79 12.73
N TYR A 37 6.38 -11.50 12.57
CA TYR A 37 6.25 -10.84 11.27
C TYR A 37 7.50 -10.04 10.89
N GLN A 38 8.55 -10.01 11.72
CA GLN A 38 9.80 -9.36 11.37
C GLN A 38 10.49 -10.09 10.21
N TYR A 39 10.87 -9.34 9.17
CA TYR A 39 11.46 -9.84 7.92
C TYR A 39 10.60 -10.89 7.20
N GLY A 40 9.28 -10.82 7.38
CA GLY A 40 8.37 -11.75 6.74
C GLY A 40 8.21 -11.47 5.25
N SER A 41 8.18 -12.51 4.43
CA SER A 41 7.95 -12.36 2.99
C SER A 41 6.47 -12.10 2.69
N ILE A 42 6.21 -11.38 1.61
CA ILE A 42 4.87 -11.32 1.02
C ILE A 42 4.76 -12.40 -0.06
N ASN A 43 3.76 -13.27 0.07
CA ASN A 43 3.50 -14.39 -0.83
C ASN A 43 2.11 -14.23 -1.46
N LYS A 44 1.88 -14.83 -2.64
CA LYS A 44 0.57 -14.85 -3.29
C LYS A 44 -0.05 -16.23 -3.12
N ASP A 45 -1.27 -16.30 -2.59
CA ASP A 45 -2.09 -17.52 -2.57
C ASP A 45 -3.41 -17.24 -3.30
N SER A 46 -3.63 -17.91 -4.43
CA SER A 46 -4.63 -17.55 -5.43
C SER A 46 -4.56 -16.05 -5.79
N ASP A 47 -5.53 -15.26 -5.35
CA ASP A 47 -5.65 -13.84 -5.60
C ASP A 47 -5.14 -12.98 -4.45
N LYS A 48 -4.98 -13.52 -3.24
CA LYS A 48 -4.67 -12.73 -2.04
C LYS A 48 -3.18 -12.70 -1.72
N LEU A 49 -2.77 -11.62 -1.04
CA LEU A 49 -1.42 -11.47 -0.51
C LEU A 49 -1.36 -11.91 0.95
N LEU A 50 -0.40 -12.79 1.26
CA LEU A 50 -0.15 -13.36 2.57
C LEU A 50 1.18 -12.87 3.13
N VAL A 51 1.24 -12.72 4.45
CA VAL A 51 2.47 -12.50 5.20
C VAL A 51 2.98 -13.86 5.68
N ASN A 52 4.22 -14.20 5.36
CA ASN A 52 4.83 -15.51 5.67
C ASN A 52 3.99 -16.69 5.15
N GLY A 53 3.37 -16.51 3.98
CA GLY A 53 2.60 -17.55 3.32
C GLY A 53 3.49 -18.67 2.77
N LYS A 54 2.87 -19.78 2.37
CA LYS A 54 3.55 -20.81 1.58
C LYS A 54 3.56 -20.37 0.11
N GLY A 55 4.67 -20.64 -0.59
CA GLY A 55 4.84 -20.33 -2.01
C GLY A 55 5.96 -19.31 -2.25
N ASP A 56 6.08 -18.86 -3.49
CA ASP A 56 7.12 -17.92 -3.88
C ASP A 56 6.80 -16.50 -3.37
N ALA A 57 7.86 -15.75 -3.04
CA ALA A 57 7.72 -14.35 -2.66
C ALA A 57 7.33 -13.52 -3.88
N VAL A 58 6.37 -12.60 -3.69
CA VAL A 58 5.90 -11.72 -4.75
C VAL A 58 6.91 -10.61 -4.96
N THR A 59 7.21 -10.35 -6.23
CA THR A 59 7.95 -9.15 -6.64
C THR A 59 6.94 -8.13 -7.19
N PHE A 60 7.11 -6.88 -6.84
CA PHE A 60 6.19 -5.82 -7.21
C PHE A 60 6.81 -4.82 -8.20
N ASN A 61 5.93 -4.16 -8.95
CA ASN A 61 6.22 -2.96 -9.72
C ASN A 61 5.26 -1.86 -9.27
N LEU A 62 5.78 -0.67 -9.04
CA LEU A 62 5.00 0.52 -8.74
C LEU A 62 5.20 1.52 -9.86
N LYS A 63 4.12 2.00 -10.46
CA LYS A 63 4.16 3.02 -11.51
C LYS A 63 2.95 3.94 -11.40
N ASN A 64 3.19 5.24 -11.22
CA ASN A 64 2.13 6.25 -11.10
C ASN A 64 1.10 5.89 -10.01
N GLY A 65 1.58 5.31 -8.91
CA GLY A 65 0.76 4.84 -7.80
C GLY A 65 0.01 3.53 -8.02
N GLU A 66 0.04 2.95 -9.23
CA GLU A 66 -0.48 1.61 -9.50
C GLU A 66 0.56 0.56 -9.12
N LEU A 67 0.17 -0.36 -8.25
CA LEU A 67 0.99 -1.50 -7.85
C LEU A 67 0.59 -2.74 -8.67
N THR A 68 1.57 -3.42 -9.26
CA THR A 68 1.39 -4.72 -9.94
C THR A 68 2.36 -5.75 -9.40
N ASP A 69 2.05 -7.03 -9.56
CA ASP A 69 3.00 -8.11 -9.30
C ASP A 69 3.91 -8.40 -10.51
N GLN A 70 4.79 -9.40 -10.40
CA GLN A 70 5.71 -9.83 -11.46
C GLN A 70 5.01 -10.34 -12.73
N ASP A 71 3.74 -10.73 -12.63
CA ASP A 71 2.92 -11.21 -13.73
C ASP A 71 2.12 -10.07 -14.38
N ASN A 72 2.34 -8.83 -13.94
CA ASN A 72 1.58 -7.61 -14.29
C ASN A 72 0.12 -7.63 -13.82
N ALA A 73 -0.24 -8.48 -12.85
CA ALA A 73 -1.56 -8.42 -12.24
C ALA A 73 -1.61 -7.21 -11.29
N LYS A 74 -2.66 -6.39 -11.41
CA LYS A 74 -2.84 -5.21 -10.57
C LYS A 74 -3.18 -5.63 -9.15
N ILE A 75 -2.64 -4.93 -8.17
CA ILE A 75 -2.91 -5.17 -6.75
C ILE A 75 -3.78 -4.03 -6.22
N ALA A 76 -4.88 -4.37 -5.56
CA ALA A 76 -5.77 -3.40 -4.93
C ALA A 76 -6.42 -4.00 -3.67
N PRO A 77 -6.83 -3.17 -2.70
CA PRO A 77 -7.60 -3.66 -1.57
C PRO A 77 -9.02 -4.05 -1.99
N GLY A 78 -9.47 -5.21 -1.50
CA GLY A 78 -10.88 -5.59 -1.51
C GLY A 78 -11.72 -4.73 -0.57
N THR A 79 -13.04 -4.97 -0.52
CA THR A 79 -13.96 -4.24 0.37
C THR A 79 -13.60 -4.39 1.85
N ASN A 80 -13.09 -5.57 2.22
CA ASN A 80 -12.58 -5.91 3.55
C ASN A 80 -11.17 -5.35 3.83
N GLY A 81 -10.50 -4.72 2.86
CA GLY A 81 -9.17 -4.14 3.03
C GLY A 81 -8.01 -5.09 2.71
N PHE A 82 -8.27 -6.39 2.51
CA PHE A 82 -7.21 -7.33 2.12
C PHE A 82 -6.72 -7.02 0.72
N LEU A 83 -5.40 -7.01 0.54
CA LEU A 83 -4.80 -6.84 -0.76
C LEU A 83 -4.93 -8.12 -1.57
N ALA A 84 -5.37 -7.95 -2.81
CA ALA A 84 -5.52 -9.03 -3.76
C ALA A 84 -5.23 -8.55 -5.19
N THR A 85 -5.05 -9.49 -6.10
CA THR A 85 -5.07 -9.21 -7.53
C THR A 85 -6.45 -8.68 -7.93
N SER A 86 -6.47 -7.72 -8.85
CA SER A 86 -7.65 -6.96 -9.20
C SER A 86 -7.66 -6.63 -10.69
N SER A 87 -8.86 -6.51 -11.25
CA SER A 87 -9.05 -5.96 -12.59
C SER A 87 -9.14 -4.43 -12.59
N LYS A 88 -9.28 -3.81 -11.42
CA LYS A 88 -9.38 -2.35 -11.25
C LYS A 88 -8.00 -1.76 -10.95
N SER A 89 -7.76 -0.60 -11.53
CA SER A 89 -6.61 0.24 -11.16
C SER A 89 -6.85 0.89 -9.80
N ASP A 90 -5.82 0.93 -8.96
CA ASP A 90 -5.77 1.74 -7.74
C ASP A 90 -4.42 2.47 -7.74
N THR A 91 -4.47 3.80 -7.73
CA THR A 91 -3.29 4.68 -7.83
C THR A 91 -2.87 5.23 -6.46
N SER A 92 -3.30 4.60 -5.37
CA SER A 92 -3.10 5.10 -4.00
C SER A 92 -1.83 4.57 -3.33
N PHE A 93 -1.03 3.76 -4.02
CA PHE A 93 0.24 3.27 -3.49
C PHE A 93 1.36 4.31 -3.69
N SER A 94 2.28 4.38 -2.76
CA SER A 94 3.50 5.19 -2.90
C SER A 94 4.64 4.60 -2.07
N VAL A 95 5.83 5.20 -2.17
CA VAL A 95 6.98 4.85 -1.33
C VAL A 95 7.26 6.01 -0.39
N LYS A 96 7.22 5.75 0.91
CA LYS A 96 7.58 6.65 2.01
C LYS A 96 9.06 6.47 2.35
N ASP A 97 9.77 7.57 2.57
CA ASP A 97 11.21 7.58 2.93
C ASP A 97 12.10 6.74 1.99
N ASP A 98 11.76 6.74 0.69
CA ASP A 98 12.42 5.99 -0.40
C ASP A 98 12.49 4.46 -0.24
N ARG A 99 11.88 3.91 0.81
CA ARG A 99 12.08 2.51 1.23
C ARG A 99 10.82 1.79 1.64
N TYR A 100 9.78 2.47 2.11
CA TYR A 100 8.59 1.81 2.64
C TYR A 100 7.43 1.94 1.68
N LEU A 101 6.89 0.81 1.22
CA LEU A 101 5.61 0.82 0.51
C LEU A 101 4.52 1.26 1.48
N VAL A 102 3.64 2.14 1.05
CA VAL A 102 2.48 2.64 1.81
C VAL A 102 1.24 2.72 0.92
N TYR A 103 0.07 2.69 1.53
CA TYR A 103 -1.23 2.87 0.87
C TYR A 103 -1.93 4.10 1.44
N ASN A 104 -2.25 5.10 0.62
CA ASN A 104 -2.78 6.40 1.08
C ASN A 104 -1.93 7.03 2.21
N GLY A 105 -0.61 6.85 2.14
CA GLY A 105 0.35 7.33 3.15
C GLY A 105 0.33 6.55 4.47
N GLN A 106 -0.40 5.44 4.56
CA GLN A 106 -0.49 4.60 5.75
C GLN A 106 0.26 3.27 5.56
N ASP A 107 0.75 2.73 6.67
CA ASP A 107 1.35 1.40 6.73
C ASP A 107 0.25 0.31 6.67
N PHE A 108 0.66 -0.95 6.63
CA PHE A 108 -0.24 -2.08 6.43
C PHE A 108 -0.51 -2.82 7.73
N TYR A 109 -1.39 -3.81 7.65
CA TYR A 109 -1.71 -4.72 8.74
C TYR A 109 -1.52 -6.17 8.28
N ALA A 110 -0.91 -6.97 9.15
CA ALA A 110 -0.89 -8.41 9.04
C ALA A 110 -2.11 -8.97 9.81
N CYS A 111 -3.07 -9.54 9.08
CA CYS A 111 -4.38 -9.92 9.59
C CYS A 111 -4.59 -11.43 9.58
N PRO A 112 -4.67 -12.08 10.75
CA PRO A 112 -4.98 -13.51 10.83
C PRO A 112 -6.40 -13.80 10.34
N ASP A 113 -6.55 -14.77 9.44
CA ASP A 113 -7.85 -15.30 9.00
C ASP A 113 -7.69 -16.76 8.54
N GLY A 114 -8.55 -17.65 9.04
CA GLY A 114 -8.59 -19.05 8.61
C GLY A 114 -7.27 -19.84 8.75
N GLY A 115 -6.37 -19.44 9.65
CA GLY A 115 -5.04 -20.05 9.84
C GLY A 115 -3.94 -19.47 8.96
N ASN A 116 -4.26 -18.52 8.07
CA ASN A 116 -3.31 -17.72 7.32
C ASN A 116 -3.19 -16.32 7.90
N THR A 117 -2.19 -15.55 7.46
CA THR A 117 -2.11 -14.12 7.74
C THR A 117 -2.11 -13.35 6.43
N TYR A 118 -3.11 -12.49 6.22
CA TYR A 118 -3.29 -11.70 5.01
C TYR A 118 -2.78 -10.27 5.19
N LEU A 119 -2.22 -9.71 4.11
CA LEU A 119 -1.80 -8.33 4.08
C LEU A 119 -3.02 -7.42 3.82
N SER A 120 -3.19 -6.39 4.65
CA SER A 120 -4.39 -5.55 4.66
C SER A 120 -4.05 -4.06 4.73
N THR A 121 -4.87 -3.22 4.10
CA THR A 121 -4.87 -1.76 4.26
C THR A 121 -5.75 -1.29 5.41
N LYS A 122 -6.49 -2.20 6.05
CA LYS A 122 -7.36 -1.93 7.21
C LYS A 122 -6.97 -2.81 8.38
N SER A 123 -7.03 -2.25 9.59
CA SER A 123 -6.91 -3.04 10.82
C SER A 123 -8.03 -4.10 10.91
N CYS A 124 -7.73 -5.21 11.57
CA CYS A 124 -8.66 -6.30 11.83
C CYS A 124 -8.51 -6.78 13.28
N GLU A 125 -9.41 -7.64 13.73
CA GLU A 125 -9.31 -8.28 15.04
C GLU A 125 -8.02 -9.11 15.13
N ASN A 126 -7.23 -8.90 16.18
CA ASN A 126 -5.91 -9.52 16.38
C ASN A 126 -4.87 -9.21 15.29
N GLY A 127 -5.14 -8.23 14.42
CA GLY A 127 -4.18 -7.75 13.43
C GLY A 127 -3.07 -6.92 14.07
N VAL A 128 -1.88 -6.98 13.48
CA VAL A 128 -0.74 -6.14 13.87
C VAL A 128 -0.35 -5.22 12.74
N SER A 129 0.04 -3.99 13.05
CA SER A 129 0.58 -3.07 12.04
C SER A 129 1.96 -3.52 11.62
N VAL A 130 2.23 -3.48 10.31
CA VAL A 130 3.51 -3.86 9.71
C VAL A 130 3.92 -2.81 8.68
N GLU A 131 5.20 -2.43 8.71
CA GLU A 131 5.79 -1.63 7.63
C GLU A 131 6.26 -2.57 6.53
N LEU A 132 6.23 -2.12 5.27
CA LEU A 132 6.65 -2.92 4.13
C LEU A 132 7.91 -2.33 3.53
N LEU A 133 9.07 -2.92 3.83
CA LEU A 133 10.35 -2.50 3.28
C LEU A 133 10.47 -3.01 1.84
N ALA A 134 10.43 -2.08 0.88
CA ALA A 134 10.66 -2.32 -0.53
C ALA A 134 12.17 -2.46 -0.81
N GLN A 135 12.61 -3.64 -1.21
CA GLN A 135 14.01 -3.99 -1.48
C GLN A 135 14.30 -3.99 -2.98
#